data_AF-A0AA90UPP7-F1
#
_entry.id   AF-A0AA90UPP7-F1
#
_cell.length_a   1.000
_cell.length_b   1.000
_cell.length_c   1.000
_cell.angle_alpha   90.00
_cell.angle_beta   90.00
_cell.angle_gamma   90.00
#
_symmetry.space_group_name_H-M   'P 1'
#
loop_
_entity.id
_entity.type
_entity.pdbx_description
1 polymer ?
#
loop_
_entity_poly.entity_id
_entity_poly.type
_entity_poly.pdbx_seq_one_letter_code
_entity_poly.pdbx_strand_id
1 'polypeptide(L)'
;YSQSSGFNVIDFPLHYNFSNAGSAYGLAKSGDMKYNDATYNVVYVDSHDYGPQPSDGIRFSGSDAQWAENLSLMFTFRGIPCLYYGSEVGFRRGSVIDKGPNGPLSNTGRAYFGGYITGDVEASDFGEYKASGNVAASLNHDLAQHLIRMNKIRQAVPALRKGQWTDEGCAANGGIAFKRAYKDSYALVALNGGATFTDCPAGTYTDLVTGKTYTGSTITVDAPSNKGQVRVLVKDWKGGKLIDDGAFIYETAAQHKGGQDYDGNEEAGTTWVDETPLQPVSVSLSPAGGSFRTNTVTVTATLSEDALSGWYQIEGQDKVDLTPGEAATFTIGEGMNFNQTKTVTWSATSSEGEKTGKVTYTKVDPNASITVYVKADKAPTIYAWVPSTPAKELTGAWHGKTMDGPEEIGGVNYWYKTFDGVESFNVILNNGSGAQSGEISGITGDIYLEYDGGTSAKKIDAPVNTVAAAKVTLSPNGGDFEKTVTVTATLSNNAQSGWYKIGNGEQVALTPGKAATFTLG
;
A
#
# COMPACT_ATOMS: atom_id res chain seq x y z
N TYR A 1 1.20 -25.88 -1.69
CA TYR A 1 0.20 -25.12 -0.91
C TYR A 1 -0.90 -25.99 -0.28
N SER A 2 -1.31 -27.14 -0.84
CA SER A 2 -2.42 -27.96 -0.29
C SER A 2 -2.20 -28.52 1.12
N GLN A 3 -0.95 -28.54 1.60
CA GLN A 3 -0.59 -28.94 2.97
C GLN A 3 -0.27 -27.74 3.88
N SER A 4 -0.53 -26.51 3.43
CA SER A 4 -0.35 -25.32 4.26
C SER A 4 -1.38 -25.31 5.39
N SER A 5 -0.94 -25.00 6.61
CA SER A 5 -1.82 -24.77 7.76
C SER A 5 -2.56 -23.43 7.69
N GLY A 6 -2.22 -22.56 6.72
CA GLY A 6 -2.66 -21.16 6.68
C GLY A 6 -1.86 -20.24 7.62
N PHE A 7 -0.96 -20.77 8.44
CA PHE A 7 -0.11 -20.00 9.34
C PHE A 7 1.35 -20.01 8.86
N ASN A 8 1.92 -18.82 8.66
CA ASN A 8 3.35 -18.64 8.43
C ASN A 8 4.09 -18.48 9.77
N VAL A 9 5.41 -18.61 9.75
CA VAL A 9 6.21 -18.66 10.98
C VAL A 9 7.20 -17.52 11.09
N ILE A 10 7.64 -17.28 12.32
CA ILE A 10 8.87 -16.56 12.63
C ILE A 10 10.04 -17.49 12.25
N ASP A 11 10.92 -17.05 11.35
CA ASP A 11 11.99 -17.86 10.76
C ASP A 11 13.21 -17.97 11.71
N PHE A 12 13.01 -18.61 12.86
CA PHE A 12 14.05 -18.87 13.85
C PHE A 12 15.33 -19.51 13.27
N PRO A 13 15.23 -20.52 12.38
CA PRO A 13 16.43 -21.09 11.76
C PRO A 13 17.26 -20.04 11.04
N LEU A 14 16.63 -19.18 10.22
CA LEU A 14 17.33 -18.11 9.53
C LEU A 14 17.86 -17.06 10.49
N HIS A 15 17.05 -16.65 11.48
CA HIS A 15 17.44 -15.74 12.55
C HIS A 15 18.77 -16.13 13.19
N TYR A 16 18.88 -17.38 13.68
CA TYR A 16 20.10 -17.86 14.32
C TYR A 16 21.31 -17.91 13.40
N ASN A 17 21.10 -17.89 12.07
CA ASN A 17 22.19 -17.89 11.09
C ASN A 17 22.60 -16.48 10.64
N PHE A 18 21.98 -15.40 11.12
CA PHE A 18 22.45 -14.04 10.85
C PHE A 18 23.68 -13.63 11.68
N SER A 19 24.58 -14.57 11.99
CA SER A 19 25.96 -14.21 12.36
C SER A 19 26.60 -13.38 11.23
N ASN A 20 26.27 -13.68 9.97
CA ASN A 20 26.50 -12.85 8.79
C ASN A 20 25.54 -13.27 7.66
N ALA A 21 25.44 -12.45 6.61
CA ALA A 21 24.54 -12.71 5.48
C ALA A 21 24.85 -14.04 4.77
N GLY A 22 26.13 -14.41 4.61
CA GLY A 22 26.52 -15.66 3.95
C GLY A 22 25.98 -16.90 4.65
N SER A 23 26.03 -16.91 5.99
CA SER A 23 25.51 -18.02 6.80
C SER A 23 23.99 -18.13 6.69
N ALA A 24 23.26 -17.02 6.81
CA ALA A 24 21.81 -17.00 6.64
C ALA A 24 21.39 -17.45 5.23
N TYR A 25 22.04 -16.92 4.19
CA TYR A 25 21.79 -17.30 2.81
C TYR A 25 22.06 -18.79 2.56
N GLY A 26 23.18 -19.32 3.04
CA GLY A 26 23.53 -20.73 2.93
C GLY A 26 22.51 -21.67 3.58
N LEU A 27 21.97 -21.28 4.75
CA LEU A 27 20.88 -22.02 5.38
C LEU A 27 19.63 -22.03 4.49
N ALA A 28 19.21 -20.88 3.98
CA ALA A 28 18.02 -20.78 3.13
C ALA A 28 18.13 -21.68 1.88
N LYS A 29 19.30 -21.74 1.23
CA LYS A 29 19.54 -22.64 0.08
C LYS A 29 19.24 -24.10 0.37
N SER A 30 19.53 -24.57 1.59
CA SER A 30 19.37 -25.96 1.99
C SER A 30 18.14 -26.22 2.88
N GLY A 31 17.42 -25.16 3.26
CA GLY A 31 16.36 -25.20 4.26
C GLY A 31 15.01 -24.73 3.75
N ASP A 32 14.94 -23.85 2.75
CA ASP A 32 13.68 -23.22 2.33
C ASP A 32 12.67 -24.25 1.80
N MET A 33 13.11 -25.38 1.23
CA MET A 33 12.24 -26.47 0.77
C MET A 33 11.50 -27.20 1.92
N LYS A 34 11.87 -26.95 3.18
CA LYS A 34 11.18 -27.49 4.36
C LYS A 34 9.94 -26.67 4.72
N TYR A 35 9.82 -25.46 4.18
CA TYR A 35 8.62 -24.63 4.30
C TYR A 35 7.75 -24.83 3.08
N ASN A 36 6.42 -24.75 3.25
CA ASN A 36 5.53 -24.72 2.10
C ASN A 36 5.78 -23.46 1.24
N ASP A 37 6.08 -22.32 1.86
CA ASP A 37 6.58 -21.12 1.18
C ASP A 37 7.32 -20.18 2.14
N ALA A 38 8.65 -20.18 2.10
CA ALA A 38 9.48 -19.35 2.96
C ALA A 38 9.36 -17.84 2.68
N THR A 39 8.77 -17.43 1.54
CA THR A 39 8.63 -16.01 1.18
C THR A 39 7.66 -15.25 2.10
N TYR A 40 6.79 -15.97 2.82
CA TYR A 40 5.81 -15.40 3.76
C TYR A 40 6.27 -15.44 5.23
N ASN A 41 7.42 -16.05 5.53
CA ASN A 41 7.93 -16.11 6.90
C ASN A 41 8.45 -14.74 7.36
N VAL A 42 8.31 -14.45 8.65
CA VAL A 42 8.87 -13.25 9.27
C VAL A 42 10.34 -13.49 9.58
N VAL A 43 11.20 -12.57 9.14
CA VAL A 43 12.66 -12.67 9.24
C VAL A 43 13.19 -11.48 10.04
N TYR A 44 14.07 -11.74 10.99
CA TYR A 44 14.68 -10.71 11.84
C TYR A 44 16.11 -11.15 12.21
N VAL A 45 17.00 -10.17 12.42
CA VAL A 45 18.39 -10.43 12.81
C VAL A 45 18.55 -10.45 14.33
N ASP A 46 17.94 -9.49 15.03
CA ASP A 46 17.92 -9.41 16.50
C ASP A 46 16.51 -9.07 17.01
N SER A 47 16.25 -9.34 18.29
CA SER A 47 14.92 -9.19 18.89
C SER A 47 14.98 -8.87 20.38
N HIS A 48 13.79 -8.83 21.00
CA HIS A 48 13.61 -8.67 22.44
C HIS A 48 13.93 -9.91 23.26
N ASP A 49 14.12 -11.08 22.64
CA ASP A 49 14.42 -12.33 23.35
C ASP A 49 15.75 -12.94 22.92
N TYR A 50 16.06 -12.87 21.62
CA TYR A 50 17.20 -13.54 21.02
C TYR A 50 17.95 -12.66 20.02
N GLY A 51 19.27 -12.76 20.05
CA GLY A 51 20.19 -12.42 18.97
C GLY A 51 20.57 -13.65 18.15
N PRO A 52 21.37 -13.49 17.09
CA PRO A 52 21.83 -14.63 16.30
C PRO A 52 22.86 -15.46 17.06
N GLN A 53 23.00 -16.73 16.66
CA GLN A 53 24.03 -17.61 17.22
C GLN A 53 25.43 -17.16 16.79
N PRO A 54 26.48 -17.48 17.58
CA PRO A 54 26.45 -18.33 18.78
C PRO A 54 26.09 -17.59 20.09
N SER A 55 25.74 -16.31 20.04
CA SER A 55 25.52 -15.48 21.22
C SER A 55 24.08 -14.95 21.26
N ASP A 56 23.12 -15.86 21.34
CA ASP A 56 21.70 -15.53 21.25
C ASP A 56 21.14 -14.79 22.48
N GLY A 57 21.84 -14.81 23.63
CA GLY A 57 21.45 -14.04 24.82
C GLY A 57 21.82 -12.55 24.80
N ILE A 58 22.46 -12.04 23.74
CA ILE A 58 22.88 -10.63 23.62
C ILE A 58 22.31 -9.99 22.33
N ARG A 59 22.12 -8.66 22.36
CA ARG A 59 21.86 -7.88 21.14
C ARG A 59 23.00 -8.13 20.15
N PHE A 60 22.70 -8.08 18.85
CA PHE A 60 23.71 -8.31 17.82
C PHE A 60 24.95 -7.44 18.06
N SER A 61 26.12 -8.06 18.16
CA SER A 61 27.38 -7.41 18.57
C SER A 61 28.30 -7.03 17.40
N GLY A 62 27.95 -7.42 16.17
CA GLY A 62 28.74 -7.12 14.98
C GLY A 62 28.82 -5.62 14.66
N SER A 63 29.76 -5.23 13.81
CA SER A 63 29.95 -3.83 13.41
C SER A 63 28.78 -3.31 12.58
N ASP A 64 28.70 -1.99 12.37
CA ASP A 64 27.68 -1.39 11.51
C ASP A 64 27.74 -1.94 10.10
N ALA A 65 28.93 -2.18 9.55
CA ALA A 65 29.09 -2.78 8.24
C ALA A 65 28.49 -4.20 8.19
N GLN A 66 28.69 -5.01 9.24
CA GLN A 66 28.12 -6.36 9.33
C GLN A 66 26.59 -6.33 9.54
N TRP A 67 26.11 -5.37 10.32
CA TRP A 67 24.68 -5.12 10.47
C TRP A 67 24.04 -4.72 9.14
N ALA A 68 24.64 -3.77 8.42
CA ALA A 68 24.22 -3.35 7.09
C ALA A 68 24.22 -4.52 6.09
N GLU A 69 25.22 -5.41 6.13
CA GLU A 69 25.25 -6.66 5.36
C GLU A 69 24.05 -7.56 5.63
N ASN A 70 23.73 -7.81 6.90
CA ASN A 70 22.57 -8.62 7.29
C ASN A 70 21.25 -7.95 6.86
N LEU A 71 21.12 -6.64 7.03
CA LEU A 71 19.97 -5.88 6.59
C LEU A 71 19.81 -5.90 5.06
N SER A 72 20.90 -5.73 4.30
CA SER A 72 20.85 -5.81 2.84
C SER A 72 20.33 -7.16 2.37
N LEU A 73 20.75 -8.27 3.00
CA LEU A 73 20.20 -9.58 2.70
C LEU A 73 18.72 -9.64 3.09
N MET A 74 18.38 -9.31 4.34
CA MET A 74 17.00 -9.41 4.85
C MET A 74 16.00 -8.64 3.98
N PHE A 75 16.36 -7.44 3.51
CA PHE A 75 15.47 -6.59 2.73
C PHE A 75 15.42 -6.92 1.23
N THR A 76 16.43 -7.59 0.67
CA THR A 76 16.45 -7.94 -0.77
C THR A 76 16.20 -9.41 -1.05
N PHE A 77 16.26 -10.27 -0.03
CA PHE A 77 15.98 -11.69 -0.12
C PHE A 77 14.51 -12.00 0.22
N ARG A 78 14.18 -13.27 0.46
CA ARG A 78 12.82 -13.73 0.74
C ARG A 78 12.39 -13.49 2.20
N GLY A 79 11.09 -13.54 2.44
CA GLY A 79 10.50 -13.35 3.77
C GLY A 79 10.09 -11.90 4.01
N ILE A 80 9.54 -11.64 5.19
CA ILE A 80 9.04 -10.33 5.64
C ILE A 80 10.02 -9.79 6.69
N PRO A 81 10.80 -8.75 6.37
CA PRO A 81 11.71 -8.13 7.33
C PRO A 81 10.96 -7.58 8.55
N CYS A 82 11.45 -7.93 9.74
CA CYS A 82 11.03 -7.38 11.01
C CYS A 82 12.26 -6.84 11.73
N LEU A 83 12.17 -5.60 12.20
CA LEU A 83 13.26 -4.89 12.87
C LEU A 83 12.87 -4.63 14.33
N TYR A 84 13.79 -4.88 15.24
CA TYR A 84 13.62 -4.51 16.64
C TYR A 84 14.05 -3.06 16.88
N TYR A 85 13.37 -2.35 17.77
CA TYR A 85 13.60 -0.91 17.95
C TYR A 85 15.04 -0.60 18.42
N GLY A 86 15.53 0.55 18.00
CA GLY A 86 16.88 1.02 18.23
C GLY A 86 17.94 0.30 17.38
N SER A 87 17.61 -0.81 16.70
CA SER A 87 18.56 -1.48 15.80
C SER A 87 18.92 -0.62 14.58
N GLU A 88 18.14 0.41 14.27
CA GLU A 88 18.45 1.45 13.28
C GLU A 88 19.67 2.31 13.62
N VAL A 89 20.08 2.33 14.89
CA VAL A 89 21.30 3.02 15.36
C VAL A 89 22.26 2.08 16.10
N GLY A 90 22.00 0.78 16.09
CA GLY A 90 22.78 -0.19 16.88
C GLY A 90 22.62 -0.02 18.39
N PHE A 91 21.48 0.49 18.85
CA PHE A 91 21.19 0.73 20.26
C PHE A 91 21.43 -0.53 21.10
N ARG A 92 22.16 -0.37 22.21
CA ARG A 92 22.53 -1.45 23.14
C ARG A 92 23.22 -2.66 22.48
N ARG A 93 23.95 -2.44 21.38
CA ARG A 93 24.80 -3.44 20.71
C ARG A 93 25.61 -4.28 21.71
N GLY A 94 25.55 -5.60 21.57
CA GLY A 94 26.27 -6.55 22.43
C GLY A 94 25.81 -6.63 23.89
N SER A 95 24.81 -5.84 24.30
CA SER A 95 24.27 -5.92 25.66
C SER A 95 23.44 -7.19 25.84
N VAL A 96 23.46 -7.75 27.05
CA VAL A 96 22.54 -8.84 27.43
C VAL A 96 21.10 -8.39 27.18
N ILE A 97 20.32 -9.20 26.48
CA ILE A 97 18.95 -8.83 26.07
C ILE A 97 18.04 -8.68 27.28
N ASP A 98 18.00 -9.71 28.12
CA ASP A 98 17.20 -9.75 29.33
C ASP A 98 17.97 -10.48 30.44
N LYS A 99 17.97 -9.91 31.64
CA LYS A 99 18.56 -10.52 32.84
C LYS A 99 17.48 -11.04 33.79
N GLY A 100 16.21 -11.03 33.36
CA GLY A 100 15.06 -11.28 34.21
C GLY A 100 15.06 -10.30 35.39
N PRO A 101 14.81 -10.75 36.63
CA PRO A 101 14.76 -9.88 37.81
C PRO A 101 16.15 -9.40 38.29
N ASN A 102 17.24 -9.75 37.60
CA ASN A 102 18.62 -9.59 38.11
C ASN A 102 19.29 -8.26 37.70
N GLY A 103 18.52 -7.20 37.44
CA GLY A 103 19.05 -5.86 37.17
C GLY A 103 18.06 -4.94 36.46
N PRO A 104 18.37 -3.64 36.35
CA PRO A 104 17.52 -2.68 35.67
C PRO A 104 17.53 -2.90 34.15
N LEU A 105 16.37 -2.74 33.51
CA LEU A 105 16.23 -2.86 32.05
C LEU A 105 17.10 -1.85 31.27
N SER A 106 17.39 -0.68 31.86
CA SER A 106 18.29 0.33 31.27
C SER A 106 19.70 -0.20 30.98
N ASN A 107 20.13 -1.28 31.65
CA ASN A 107 21.43 -1.91 31.43
C ASN A 107 21.36 -3.14 30.50
N THR A 108 20.28 -3.26 29.72
CA THR A 108 19.99 -4.43 28.88
C THR A 108 19.62 -4.03 27.45
N GLY A 109 19.50 -5.03 26.56
CA GLY A 109 18.98 -4.85 25.22
C GLY A 109 17.51 -4.41 25.16
N ARG A 110 16.78 -4.43 26.29
CA ARG A 110 15.40 -3.94 26.45
C ARG A 110 15.33 -2.55 27.09
N ALA A 111 16.43 -1.79 27.08
CA ALA A 111 16.44 -0.42 27.59
C ALA A 111 15.45 0.48 26.83
N TYR A 112 14.96 1.53 27.49
CA TYR A 112 14.06 2.51 26.89
C TYR A 112 14.79 3.33 25.83
N PHE A 113 14.26 3.37 24.60
CA PHE A 113 14.84 4.10 23.48
C PHE A 113 14.15 5.44 23.21
N GLY A 114 13.09 5.79 23.97
CA GLY A 114 12.27 6.96 23.67
C GLY A 114 13.05 8.28 23.65
N GLY A 115 14.08 8.43 24.49
CA GLY A 115 14.94 9.61 24.50
C GLY A 115 15.69 9.83 23.19
N TYR A 116 16.02 8.77 22.45
CA TYR A 116 16.69 8.85 21.14
C TYR A 116 15.77 9.27 20.00
N ILE A 117 14.46 9.30 20.24
CA ILE A 117 13.45 9.64 19.24
C ILE A 117 12.58 10.82 19.66
N THR A 118 13.03 11.63 20.62
CA THR A 118 12.37 12.90 20.96
C THR A 118 12.54 13.91 19.81
N GLY A 119 11.52 14.74 19.60
CA GLY A 119 11.45 15.73 18.53
C GLY A 119 10.29 15.49 17.56
N ASP A 120 10.28 16.23 16.45
CA ASP A 120 9.20 16.18 15.47
C ASP A 120 9.65 15.50 14.18
N VAL A 121 8.73 14.81 13.50
CA VAL A 121 8.92 14.26 12.16
C VAL A 121 7.77 14.69 11.26
N GLU A 122 8.09 15.39 10.18
CA GLU A 122 7.16 15.72 9.10
C GLU A 122 7.51 14.88 7.87
N ALA A 123 6.72 13.84 7.59
CA ALA A 123 6.90 13.01 6.41
C ALA A 123 6.08 13.53 5.23
N SER A 124 6.73 13.76 4.09
CA SER A 124 6.05 14.16 2.86
C SER A 124 5.75 12.98 1.93
N ASP A 125 6.53 11.90 2.04
CA ASP A 125 6.37 10.66 1.29
C ASP A 125 7.16 9.52 1.95
N PHE A 126 7.11 8.32 1.38
CA PHE A 126 7.81 7.14 1.87
C PHE A 126 9.34 7.31 1.84
N GLY A 127 9.93 7.43 3.05
CA GLY A 127 11.36 7.68 3.22
C GLY A 127 11.79 9.10 2.86
N GLU A 128 10.85 10.04 2.76
CA GLU A 128 11.08 11.48 2.60
C GLU A 128 10.50 12.22 3.80
N TYR A 129 11.36 12.91 4.55
CA TYR A 129 10.96 13.54 5.81
C TYR A 129 11.85 14.73 6.16
N LYS A 130 11.32 15.58 7.04
CA LYS A 130 12.07 16.51 7.88
C LYS A 130 11.96 16.08 9.33
N ALA A 131 13.03 16.25 10.09
CA ALA A 131 13.04 15.90 11.50
C ALA A 131 13.79 16.96 12.33
N SER A 132 13.40 17.11 13.60
CA SER A 132 14.04 17.95 14.61
C SER A 132 14.38 17.11 15.86
N GLY A 133 15.21 17.63 16.78
CA GLY A 133 15.54 16.93 18.03
C GLY A 133 16.37 15.65 17.85
N ASN A 134 16.34 14.76 18.85
CA ASN A 134 17.10 13.51 18.84
C ASN A 134 16.65 12.55 17.73
N VAL A 135 15.37 12.58 17.33
CA VAL A 135 14.90 11.78 16.20
C VAL A 135 15.59 12.18 14.89
N ALA A 136 15.99 13.45 14.72
CA ALA A 136 16.80 13.85 13.57
C ALA A 136 18.19 13.18 13.58
N ALA A 137 18.85 13.14 14.74
CA ALA A 137 20.14 12.48 14.90
C ALA A 137 20.04 10.96 14.64
N SER A 138 19.02 10.31 15.22
CA SER A 138 18.73 8.88 15.00
C SER A 138 18.46 8.57 13.53
N LEU A 139 17.62 9.36 12.86
CA LEU A 139 17.30 9.17 11.45
C LEU A 139 18.47 9.49 10.51
N ASN A 140 19.41 10.35 10.91
CA ASN A 140 20.62 10.65 10.13
C ASN A 140 21.76 9.64 10.38
N HIS A 141 21.64 8.75 11.37
CA HIS A 141 22.59 7.67 11.58
C HIS A 141 22.75 6.82 10.32
N ASP A 142 23.98 6.40 10.02
CA ASP A 142 24.28 5.72 8.75
C ASP A 142 23.50 4.40 8.57
N LEU A 143 23.25 3.67 9.66
CA LEU A 143 22.41 2.47 9.64
C LEU A 143 20.92 2.77 9.40
N ALA A 144 20.38 3.86 9.97
CA ALA A 144 19.00 4.29 9.72
C ALA A 144 18.85 4.71 8.25
N GLN A 145 19.82 5.47 7.75
CA GLN A 145 19.94 5.85 6.35
C GLN A 145 20.04 4.64 5.40
N HIS A 146 20.75 3.59 5.80
CA HIS A 146 20.79 2.32 5.08
C HIS A 146 19.40 1.65 5.02
N LEU A 147 18.70 1.58 6.14
CA LEU A 147 17.34 1.04 6.22
C LEU A 147 16.35 1.82 5.36
N ILE A 148 16.42 3.15 5.34
CA ILE A 148 15.57 3.99 4.49
C ILE A 148 15.78 3.64 3.00
N ARG A 149 17.03 3.50 2.57
CA ARG A 149 17.38 3.08 1.19
C ARG A 149 16.85 1.70 0.87
N MET A 150 17.03 0.73 1.77
CA MET A 150 16.53 -0.64 1.60
C MET A 150 15.00 -0.69 1.56
N ASN A 151 14.32 0.09 2.37
CA ASN A 151 12.88 0.25 2.34
C ASN A 151 12.41 0.81 1.00
N LYS A 152 13.02 1.90 0.49
CA LYS A 152 12.66 2.48 -0.82
C LYS A 152 12.79 1.46 -1.95
N ILE A 153 13.92 0.74 -2.01
CA ILE A 153 14.14 -0.32 -3.00
C ILE A 153 13.10 -1.44 -2.86
N ARG A 154 12.89 -1.96 -1.64
CA ARG A 154 11.96 -3.06 -1.41
C ARG A 154 10.51 -2.67 -1.74
N GLN A 155 10.10 -1.45 -1.40
CA GLN A 155 8.76 -0.93 -1.70
C GLN A 155 8.53 -0.85 -3.21
N ALA A 156 9.50 -0.30 -3.95
CA ALA A 156 9.43 -0.12 -5.40
C ALA A 156 9.42 -1.43 -6.19
N VAL A 157 9.97 -2.53 -5.66
CA VAL A 157 10.18 -3.78 -6.40
C VAL A 157 9.34 -4.94 -5.86
N PRO A 158 8.18 -5.27 -6.47
CA PRO A 158 7.32 -6.37 -6.03
C PRO A 158 8.03 -7.72 -5.90
N ALA A 159 8.98 -8.03 -6.80
CA ALA A 159 9.78 -9.25 -6.73
C ALA A 159 10.54 -9.39 -5.41
N LEU A 160 11.01 -8.29 -4.80
CA LEU A 160 11.70 -8.36 -3.51
C LEU A 160 10.72 -8.67 -2.37
N ARG A 161 9.48 -8.14 -2.45
CA ARG A 161 8.44 -8.31 -1.43
C ARG A 161 7.74 -9.67 -1.47
N LYS A 162 7.54 -10.23 -2.66
CA LYS A 162 6.65 -11.38 -2.89
C LYS A 162 7.24 -12.48 -3.76
N GLY A 163 8.41 -12.24 -4.37
CA GLY A 163 8.95 -13.14 -5.37
C GLY A 163 9.64 -14.36 -4.80
N GLN A 164 9.55 -15.46 -5.54
CA GLN A 164 10.44 -16.60 -5.38
C GLN A 164 11.86 -16.20 -5.77
N TRP A 165 12.84 -17.01 -5.37
CA TRP A 165 14.25 -16.72 -5.61
C TRP A 165 14.97 -17.94 -6.18
N THR A 166 16.07 -17.70 -6.91
CA THR A 166 16.98 -18.73 -7.39
C THR A 166 18.39 -18.17 -7.50
N ASP A 167 19.41 -19.00 -7.33
CA ASP A 167 20.81 -18.69 -7.62
C ASP A 167 21.31 -19.37 -8.89
N GLU A 168 20.44 -20.09 -9.61
CA GLU A 168 20.77 -20.67 -10.91
C GLU A 168 21.16 -19.57 -11.90
N GLY A 169 22.26 -19.79 -12.61
CA GLY A 169 22.85 -18.81 -13.52
C GLY A 169 23.33 -17.53 -12.82
N CYS A 170 23.63 -17.56 -11.52
CA CYS A 170 24.21 -16.44 -10.78
C CYS A 170 25.65 -16.78 -10.36
N ALA A 171 26.62 -16.05 -10.90
CA ALA A 171 28.03 -16.15 -10.52
C ALA A 171 28.44 -14.87 -9.79
N ALA A 172 28.45 -14.91 -8.45
CA ALA A 172 28.90 -13.79 -7.64
C ALA A 172 30.41 -13.55 -7.82
N ASN A 173 30.81 -12.30 -8.00
CA ASN A 173 32.20 -11.85 -7.99
C ASN A 173 32.48 -11.17 -6.65
N GLY A 174 32.54 -11.99 -5.60
CA GLY A 174 32.45 -11.57 -4.21
C GLY A 174 31.02 -11.61 -3.68
N GLY A 175 30.86 -11.97 -2.40
CA GLY A 175 29.57 -11.91 -1.71
C GLY A 175 28.52 -12.92 -2.19
N ILE A 176 27.30 -12.44 -2.44
CA ILE A 176 26.09 -13.24 -2.70
C ILE A 176 25.39 -12.72 -3.96
N ALA A 177 24.86 -13.62 -4.79
CA ALA A 177 24.03 -13.25 -5.94
C ALA A 177 22.82 -14.17 -6.09
N PHE A 178 21.66 -13.59 -6.42
CA PHE A 178 20.43 -14.33 -6.69
C PHE A 178 19.48 -13.51 -7.58
N LYS A 179 18.49 -14.19 -8.15
CA LYS A 179 17.38 -13.61 -8.92
C LYS A 179 16.11 -13.66 -8.10
N ARG A 180 15.22 -12.69 -8.30
CA ARG A 180 13.88 -12.61 -7.70
C ARG A 180 12.84 -12.44 -8.80
N ALA A 181 11.75 -13.21 -8.72
CA ALA A 181 10.67 -13.15 -9.71
C ALA A 181 9.30 -13.20 -9.04
N TYR A 182 8.43 -12.26 -9.42
CA TYR A 182 7.02 -12.23 -9.02
C TYR A 182 6.17 -11.65 -10.14
N LYS A 183 5.37 -12.50 -10.80
CA LYS A 183 4.57 -12.11 -11.98
C LYS A 183 5.47 -11.48 -13.06
N ASP A 184 5.22 -10.23 -13.41
CA ASP A 184 5.94 -9.38 -14.35
C ASP A 184 7.13 -8.62 -13.70
N SER A 185 7.24 -8.63 -12.37
CA SER A 185 8.39 -8.06 -11.66
C SER A 185 9.55 -9.05 -11.58
N TYR A 186 10.73 -8.62 -12.02
CA TYR A 186 11.95 -9.44 -12.00
C TYR A 186 13.16 -8.59 -11.61
N ALA A 187 13.97 -9.10 -10.68
CA ALA A 187 15.15 -8.39 -10.18
C ALA A 187 16.37 -9.32 -10.08
N LEU A 188 17.54 -8.79 -10.42
CA LEU A 188 18.85 -9.39 -10.15
C LEU A 188 19.45 -8.70 -8.93
N VAL A 189 19.95 -9.46 -7.97
CA VAL A 189 20.53 -8.93 -6.74
C VAL A 189 21.96 -9.44 -6.60
N ALA A 190 22.91 -8.51 -6.44
CA ALA A 190 24.29 -8.79 -6.06
C ALA A 190 24.60 -8.06 -4.76
N LEU A 191 25.12 -8.75 -3.76
CA LEU A 191 25.36 -8.24 -2.41
C LEU A 191 26.83 -8.46 -2.04
N ASN A 192 27.46 -7.46 -1.42
CA ASN A 192 28.89 -7.43 -1.06
C ASN A 192 29.84 -7.72 -2.24
N GLY A 193 29.46 -7.33 -3.45
CA GLY A 193 30.26 -7.56 -4.66
C GLY A 193 29.42 -7.49 -5.92
N GLY A 194 30.11 -7.55 -7.06
CA GLY A 194 29.48 -7.68 -8.37
C GLY A 194 28.98 -9.10 -8.63
N ALA A 195 28.34 -9.31 -9.78
CA ALA A 195 27.92 -10.65 -10.20
C ALA A 195 27.72 -10.72 -11.71
N THR A 196 27.78 -11.94 -12.26
CA THR A 196 27.30 -12.25 -13.61
C THR A 196 26.04 -13.08 -13.51
N PHE A 197 25.00 -12.67 -14.24
CA PHE A 197 23.71 -13.34 -14.33
C PHE A 197 23.49 -13.83 -15.75
N THR A 198 23.32 -15.14 -15.95
CA THR A 198 22.93 -15.74 -17.23
C THR A 198 21.43 -15.97 -17.30
N ASP A 199 20.91 -16.34 -18.46
CA ASP A 199 19.50 -16.71 -18.67
C ASP A 199 18.52 -15.62 -18.18
N CYS A 200 18.93 -14.36 -18.32
CA CYS A 200 18.09 -13.22 -17.97
C CYS A 200 16.96 -13.08 -19.00
N PRO A 201 15.69 -12.97 -18.56
CA PRO A 201 14.57 -12.68 -19.45
C PRO A 201 14.81 -11.42 -20.30
N ALA A 202 14.36 -11.44 -21.56
CA ALA A 202 14.52 -10.30 -22.46
C ALA A 202 13.88 -9.02 -21.88
N GLY A 203 14.65 -7.95 -21.78
CA GLY A 203 14.23 -6.65 -21.26
C GLY A 203 15.43 -5.75 -20.98
N THR A 204 15.13 -4.53 -20.55
CA THR A 204 16.16 -3.58 -20.09
C THR A 204 16.21 -3.62 -18.56
N TYR A 205 17.39 -3.80 -18.00
CA TYR A 205 17.60 -3.91 -16.56
C TYR A 205 18.22 -2.63 -16.03
N THR A 206 17.54 -1.93 -15.12
CA THR A 206 18.06 -0.71 -14.50
C THR A 206 18.55 -1.02 -13.09
N ASP A 207 19.82 -0.73 -12.81
CA ASP A 207 20.35 -0.76 -11.44
C ASP A 207 19.78 0.42 -10.64
N LEU A 208 18.99 0.12 -9.61
CA LEU A 208 18.35 1.15 -8.79
C LEU A 208 19.33 1.98 -7.95
N VAL A 209 20.58 1.52 -7.80
CA VAL A 209 21.62 2.23 -7.03
C VAL A 209 22.39 3.21 -7.90
N THR A 210 22.75 2.82 -9.12
CA THR A 210 23.58 3.66 -10.01
C THR A 210 22.80 4.31 -11.16
N GLY A 211 21.61 3.80 -11.46
CA GLY A 211 20.84 4.19 -12.64
C GLY A 211 21.34 3.59 -13.96
N LYS A 212 22.43 2.79 -13.94
CA LYS A 212 22.97 2.15 -15.14
C LYS A 212 22.00 1.11 -15.70
N THR A 213 21.95 1.03 -17.02
CA THR A 213 21.06 0.10 -17.74
C THR A 213 21.85 -1.00 -18.43
N TYR A 214 21.28 -2.20 -18.44
CA TYR A 214 21.86 -3.41 -19.03
C TYR A 214 20.83 -4.11 -19.92
N THR A 215 21.30 -4.82 -20.95
CA THR A 215 20.44 -5.62 -21.85
C THR A 215 21.17 -6.89 -22.24
N GLY A 216 20.41 -7.93 -22.58
CA GLY A 216 20.94 -9.22 -23.03
C GLY A 216 20.61 -10.35 -22.07
N SER A 217 20.87 -11.58 -22.51
CA SER A 217 20.62 -12.80 -21.71
C SER A 217 21.71 -13.04 -20.65
N THR A 218 22.89 -12.45 -20.82
CA THR A 218 23.97 -12.46 -19.83
C THR A 218 24.30 -11.03 -19.43
N ILE A 219 24.20 -10.73 -18.13
CA ILE A 219 24.44 -9.40 -17.56
C ILE A 219 25.52 -9.52 -16.49
N THR A 220 26.62 -8.78 -16.65
CA THR A 220 27.67 -8.64 -15.64
C THR A 220 27.58 -7.25 -15.02
N VAL A 221 27.50 -7.20 -13.70
CA VAL A 221 27.51 -5.96 -12.91
C VAL A 221 28.70 -5.94 -11.97
N ASP A 222 29.38 -4.80 -11.93
CA ASP A 222 30.44 -4.52 -10.97
C ASP A 222 29.88 -3.79 -9.74
N ALA A 223 30.39 -4.12 -8.57
CA ALA A 223 30.09 -3.41 -7.34
C ALA A 223 31.28 -3.45 -6.37
N PRO A 224 31.43 -2.45 -5.50
CA PRO A 224 32.31 -2.53 -4.34
C PRO A 224 32.04 -3.79 -3.50
N SER A 225 33.08 -4.38 -2.93
CA SER A 225 32.99 -5.62 -2.13
C SER A 225 32.83 -5.37 -0.62
N ASN A 226 32.53 -4.13 -0.21
CA ASN A 226 32.30 -3.81 1.20
C ASN A 226 31.00 -4.44 1.70
N LYS A 227 30.95 -4.71 3.01
CA LYS A 227 29.76 -5.23 3.68
C LYS A 227 28.62 -4.21 3.62
N GLY A 228 27.42 -4.71 3.30
CA GLY A 228 26.19 -3.92 3.16
C GLY A 228 25.96 -3.42 1.74
N GLN A 229 26.96 -3.48 0.85
CA GLN A 229 26.78 -3.07 -0.54
C GLN A 229 25.75 -3.97 -1.24
N VAL A 230 24.90 -3.36 -2.06
CA VAL A 230 23.98 -4.11 -2.90
C VAL A 230 23.81 -3.43 -4.26
N ARG A 231 23.58 -4.25 -5.29
CA ARG A 231 23.08 -3.84 -6.60
C ARG A 231 21.75 -4.54 -6.83
N VAL A 232 20.74 -3.79 -7.25
CA VAL A 232 19.40 -4.33 -7.55
C VAL A 232 19.02 -3.87 -8.94
N LEU A 233 19.14 -4.79 -9.90
CA LEU A 233 18.84 -4.52 -11.31
C LEU A 233 17.42 -4.99 -11.59
N VAL A 234 16.54 -4.08 -11.98
CA VAL A 234 15.10 -4.37 -12.17
C VAL A 234 14.75 -4.33 -13.65
N LYS A 235 14.13 -5.41 -14.11
CA LYS A 235 13.66 -5.56 -15.48
C LYS A 235 12.55 -4.56 -15.79
N ASP A 236 12.70 -3.87 -16.91
CA ASP A 236 11.78 -2.88 -17.50
C ASP A 236 11.34 -1.76 -16.56
N TRP A 237 12.19 -1.44 -15.57
CA TRP A 237 12.01 -0.31 -14.67
C TRP A 237 11.87 1.00 -15.45
N LYS A 238 10.82 1.77 -15.15
CA LYS A 238 10.50 3.02 -15.85
C LYS A 238 11.12 4.26 -15.20
N GLY A 239 11.62 4.13 -13.98
CA GLY A 239 12.38 5.19 -13.31
C GLY A 239 13.88 5.14 -13.67
N GLY A 240 14.63 6.06 -13.08
CA GLY A 240 16.10 6.04 -13.08
C GLY A 240 16.67 5.45 -11.79
N LYS A 241 17.82 5.98 -11.36
CA LYS A 241 18.35 5.79 -10.01
C LYS A 241 17.28 6.13 -8.96
N LEU A 242 17.12 5.25 -7.97
CA LEU A 242 16.05 5.35 -6.97
C LEU A 242 16.55 5.88 -5.62
N ILE A 243 17.79 5.62 -5.27
CA ILE A 243 18.37 5.97 -3.97
C ILE A 243 19.62 6.82 -4.12
N ASP A 244 19.87 7.69 -3.14
CA ASP A 244 21.15 8.39 -3.03
C ASP A 244 22.24 7.47 -2.46
N ASP A 245 23.50 7.83 -2.73
CA ASP A 245 24.66 7.15 -2.15
C ASP A 245 24.65 7.32 -0.62
N GLY A 246 25.05 6.29 0.11
CA GLY A 246 25.12 6.23 1.57
C GLY A 246 26.41 5.56 2.05
N ALA A 247 26.49 5.26 3.35
CA ALA A 247 27.72 4.75 3.96
C ALA A 247 28.10 3.34 3.47
N PHE A 248 27.09 2.52 3.16
CA PHE A 248 27.28 1.12 2.76
C PHE A 248 26.88 0.85 1.30
N ILE A 249 25.89 1.58 0.78
CA ILE A 249 25.37 1.44 -0.58
C ILE A 249 25.65 2.71 -1.35
N TYR A 250 26.50 2.62 -2.37
CA TYR A 250 26.94 3.76 -3.17
C TYR A 250 27.45 3.31 -4.54
N GLU A 251 27.59 4.24 -5.47
CA GLU A 251 28.21 3.98 -6.77
C GLU A 251 29.73 3.93 -6.65
N THR A 252 30.34 5.05 -6.25
CA THR A 252 31.79 5.25 -6.31
C THR A 252 32.42 5.36 -4.92
N ALA A 253 31.84 6.16 -4.03
CA ALA A 253 32.40 6.39 -2.68
C ALA A 253 31.29 6.51 -1.64
N ALA A 254 31.57 6.05 -0.42
CA ALA A 254 30.67 6.13 0.72
C ALA A 254 30.30 7.58 1.06
N GLN A 255 29.04 7.80 1.41
CA GLN A 255 28.51 9.09 1.88
C GLN A 255 27.89 8.92 3.26
N HIS A 256 28.29 9.73 4.22
CA HIS A 256 27.87 9.61 5.61
C HIS A 256 26.93 10.76 5.97
N LYS A 257 25.87 10.46 6.71
CA LYS A 257 25.02 11.47 7.38
C LYS A 257 25.11 11.38 8.91
N GLY A 258 25.75 10.33 9.43
CA GLY A 258 25.95 10.13 10.86
C GLY A 258 26.86 11.18 11.53
N GLY A 259 26.98 11.07 12.85
CA GLY A 259 27.81 11.97 13.67
C GLY A 259 27.08 13.22 14.18
N GLN A 260 25.74 13.20 14.18
CA GLN A 260 24.95 14.21 14.88
C GLN A 260 24.92 13.88 16.37
N ASP A 261 25.15 14.89 17.19
CA ASP A 261 25.04 14.76 18.64
C ASP A 261 23.56 14.70 19.05
N TYR A 262 23.26 13.84 20.02
CA TYR A 262 22.02 13.92 20.78
C TYR A 262 22.08 15.10 21.75
N ASP A 263 20.93 15.48 22.31
CA ASP A 263 20.81 16.59 23.26
C ASP A 263 21.46 16.34 24.63
N GLY A 264 22.04 15.16 24.85
CA GLY A 264 22.69 14.75 26.10
C GLY A 264 21.72 14.26 27.17
N ASN A 265 20.42 14.19 26.86
CA ASN A 265 19.36 13.68 27.74
C ASN A 265 18.68 12.44 27.17
N GLU A 266 19.19 11.85 26.08
CA GLU A 266 18.61 10.68 25.41
C GLU A 266 18.56 9.42 26.29
N GLU A 267 19.43 9.36 27.31
CA GLU A 267 19.49 8.31 28.33
C GLU A 267 19.10 8.83 29.72
N ALA A 268 18.50 10.01 29.81
CA ALA A 268 17.96 10.50 31.06
C ALA A 268 16.94 9.50 31.60
N GLY A 269 17.08 9.12 32.88
CA GLY A 269 16.16 8.19 33.51
C GLY A 269 14.73 8.70 33.42
N THR A 270 13.79 7.78 33.20
CA THR A 270 12.36 8.10 33.25
C THR A 270 12.01 8.49 34.68
N THR A 271 11.66 9.76 34.91
CA THR A 271 10.92 10.14 36.11
C THR A 271 9.52 9.56 35.93
N TRP A 272 9.11 8.71 36.87
CA TRP A 272 7.72 8.25 36.91
C TRP A 272 6.84 9.47 37.13
N VAL A 273 6.17 9.90 36.08
CA VAL A 273 5.09 10.88 36.17
C VAL A 273 3.83 10.04 36.38
N ASP A 274 3.27 10.05 37.60
CA ASP A 274 1.96 9.44 37.89
C ASP A 274 0.83 10.15 37.12
N GLU A 275 1.13 11.33 36.54
CA GLU A 275 0.26 11.98 35.57
C GLU A 275 0.48 11.34 34.21
N THR A 276 -0.58 10.75 33.68
CA THR A 276 -0.62 10.24 32.31
C THR A 276 -0.18 11.39 31.39
N PRO A 277 0.85 11.23 30.55
CA PRO A 277 1.21 12.27 29.60
C PRO A 277 -0.04 12.61 28.80
N LEU A 278 -0.47 13.87 28.86
CA LEU A 278 -1.60 14.37 28.10
C LEU A 278 -1.34 13.97 26.65
N GLN A 279 -2.29 13.25 26.05
CA GLN A 279 -2.20 12.92 24.65
C GLN A 279 -2.14 14.25 23.88
N PRO A 280 -1.46 14.31 22.73
CA PRO A 280 -1.53 15.51 21.91
C PRO A 280 -3.00 15.85 21.63
N VAL A 281 -3.45 17.03 22.09
CA VAL A 281 -4.85 17.43 21.95
C VAL A 281 -5.32 17.33 20.51
N SER A 282 -6.52 16.79 20.28
CA SER A 282 -7.05 16.55 18.93
C SER A 282 -8.56 16.46 18.89
N VAL A 283 -9.13 16.61 17.68
CA VAL A 283 -10.52 16.26 17.39
C VAL A 283 -10.53 15.01 16.52
N SER A 284 -11.06 13.91 17.04
CA SER A 284 -11.29 12.66 16.29
C SER A 284 -12.60 12.76 15.52
N LEU A 285 -12.57 12.45 14.21
CA LEU A 285 -13.77 12.38 13.36
C LEU A 285 -14.01 10.94 12.91
N SER A 286 -15.22 10.42 13.12
CA SER A 286 -15.62 9.09 12.68
C SER A 286 -16.94 9.14 11.91
N PRO A 287 -16.97 8.78 10.61
CA PRO A 287 -15.83 8.35 9.80
C PRO A 287 -14.82 9.48 9.53
N ALA A 288 -13.54 9.13 9.38
CA ALA A 288 -12.43 10.05 9.13
C ALA A 288 -12.34 10.49 7.65
N GLY A 289 -13.46 10.97 7.10
CA GLY A 289 -13.56 11.40 5.70
C GLY A 289 -13.92 10.27 4.74
N GLY A 290 -13.77 10.53 3.45
CA GLY A 290 -14.00 9.56 2.38
C GLY A 290 -15.29 9.80 1.59
N SER A 291 -15.73 8.77 0.88
CA SER A 291 -16.94 8.85 0.05
C SER A 291 -18.13 8.18 0.73
N PHE A 292 -19.33 8.75 0.57
CA PHE A 292 -20.58 8.16 1.06
C PHE A 292 -21.65 8.16 -0.04
N ARG A 293 -22.53 7.16 -0.02
CA ARG A 293 -23.57 6.95 -1.06
C ARG A 293 -25.00 7.18 -0.55
N THR A 294 -25.17 7.30 0.76
CA THR A 294 -26.45 7.69 1.37
C THR A 294 -26.76 9.17 1.13
N ASN A 295 -28.00 9.60 1.37
CA ASN A 295 -28.34 11.02 1.26
C ASN A 295 -27.46 11.90 2.16
N THR A 296 -27.14 11.39 3.36
CA THR A 296 -26.24 11.99 4.33
C THR A 296 -25.36 10.92 4.99
N VAL A 297 -24.17 11.30 5.43
CA VAL A 297 -23.33 10.56 6.38
C VAL A 297 -23.37 11.27 7.73
N THR A 298 -23.54 10.51 8.82
CA THR A 298 -23.39 11.02 10.18
C THR A 298 -21.93 10.89 10.60
N VAL A 299 -21.36 11.97 11.11
CA VAL A 299 -19.99 12.03 11.61
C VAL A 299 -20.04 12.33 13.10
N THR A 300 -19.28 11.55 13.87
CA THR A 300 -19.03 11.80 15.29
C THR A 300 -17.71 12.54 15.43
N ALA A 301 -17.73 13.70 16.08
CA ALA A 301 -16.56 14.46 16.50
C ALA A 301 -16.34 14.30 18.01
N THR A 302 -15.12 13.96 18.42
CA THR A 302 -14.75 13.85 19.84
C THR A 302 -13.48 14.67 20.09
N LEU A 303 -13.59 15.67 20.95
CA LEU A 303 -12.43 16.43 21.44
C LEU A 303 -11.74 15.64 22.55
N SER A 304 -10.42 15.58 22.51
CA SER A 304 -9.64 14.89 23.54
C SER A 304 -9.90 15.49 24.94
N GLU A 305 -9.94 14.65 25.97
CA GLU A 305 -10.31 15.03 27.35
C GLU A 305 -9.36 16.08 27.97
N ASP A 306 -8.13 16.12 27.47
CA ASP A 306 -7.04 17.01 27.89
C ASP A 306 -7.03 18.37 27.17
N ALA A 307 -7.94 18.61 26.23
CA ALA A 307 -8.05 19.91 25.58
C ALA A 307 -8.68 20.96 26.51
N LEU A 308 -8.17 22.19 26.45
CA LEU A 308 -8.81 23.34 27.10
C LEU A 308 -10.06 23.80 26.34
N SER A 309 -10.01 23.69 25.00
CA SER A 309 -11.12 24.01 24.11
C SER A 309 -10.88 23.39 22.74
N GLY A 310 -11.92 23.27 21.93
CA GLY A 310 -11.81 22.83 20.54
C GLY A 310 -13.11 23.08 19.79
N TRP A 311 -13.04 23.05 18.47
CA TRP A 311 -14.18 23.27 17.60
C TRP A 311 -14.02 22.49 16.30
N TYR A 312 -15.15 22.24 15.61
CA TYR A 312 -15.15 21.85 14.20
C TYR A 312 -15.96 22.83 13.36
N GLN A 313 -15.70 22.86 12.06
CA GLN A 313 -16.43 23.68 11.10
C GLN A 313 -16.64 22.91 9.81
N ILE A 314 -17.90 22.78 9.41
CA ILE A 314 -18.25 22.27 8.08
C ILE A 314 -18.12 23.44 7.09
N GLU A 315 -17.48 23.21 5.95
CA GLU A 315 -17.27 24.23 4.93
C GLU A 315 -18.55 24.98 4.56
N GLY A 316 -18.53 26.30 4.76
CA GLY A 316 -19.68 27.19 4.51
C GLY A 316 -20.70 27.25 5.64
N GLN A 317 -20.38 26.70 6.82
CA GLN A 317 -21.19 26.81 8.04
C GLN A 317 -20.38 27.46 9.17
N ASP A 318 -21.07 27.81 10.27
CA ASP A 318 -20.44 28.35 11.46
C ASP A 318 -19.63 27.29 12.22
N LYS A 319 -18.68 27.75 13.05
CA LYS A 319 -17.94 26.87 13.96
C LYS A 319 -18.87 26.34 15.04
N VAL A 320 -18.64 25.10 15.43
CA VAL A 320 -19.32 24.44 16.54
C VAL A 320 -18.29 24.05 17.57
N ASP A 321 -18.45 24.58 18.78
CA ASP A 321 -17.58 24.27 19.91
C ASP A 321 -17.80 22.84 20.39
N LEU A 322 -16.73 22.19 20.82
CA LEU A 322 -16.72 20.83 21.36
C LEU A 322 -16.37 20.88 22.85
N THR A 323 -17.07 20.07 23.64
CA THR A 323 -16.71 19.83 25.04
C THR A 323 -15.62 18.75 25.11
N PRO A 324 -14.52 18.96 25.84
CA PRO A 324 -13.49 17.93 26.05
C PRO A 324 -14.10 16.63 26.59
N GLY A 325 -13.75 15.49 25.97
CA GLY A 325 -14.23 14.16 26.36
C GLY A 325 -15.63 13.80 25.86
N GLU A 326 -16.39 14.75 25.33
CA GLU A 326 -17.74 14.49 24.83
C GLU A 326 -17.76 14.29 23.31
N ALA A 327 -18.68 13.45 22.86
CA ALA A 327 -18.94 13.22 21.44
C ALA A 327 -20.07 14.15 20.97
N ALA A 328 -19.80 14.96 19.95
CA ALA A 328 -20.81 15.65 19.17
C ALA A 328 -21.06 14.88 17.87
N THR A 329 -22.28 14.97 17.32
CA THR A 329 -22.60 14.39 16.02
C THR A 329 -23.14 15.45 15.08
N PHE A 330 -22.81 15.33 13.80
CA PHE A 330 -23.35 16.17 12.73
C PHE A 330 -23.53 15.36 11.45
N THR A 331 -24.27 15.90 10.49
CA THR A 331 -24.50 15.25 9.20
C THR A 331 -23.85 16.02 8.06
N ILE A 332 -23.35 15.29 7.07
CA ILE A 332 -22.84 15.83 5.81
C ILE A 332 -23.62 15.17 4.67
N GLY A 333 -24.01 15.93 3.65
CA GLY A 333 -24.64 15.37 2.45
C GLY A 333 -25.97 16.00 2.07
N GLU A 334 -26.61 16.70 3.01
CA GLU A 334 -27.83 17.43 2.73
C GLU A 334 -27.53 18.58 1.75
N GLY A 335 -28.30 18.64 0.66
CA GLY A 335 -28.08 19.61 -0.43
C GLY A 335 -26.80 19.39 -1.26
N MET A 336 -25.99 18.36 -0.98
CA MET A 336 -24.85 18.01 -1.83
C MET A 336 -25.31 17.29 -3.10
N ASN A 337 -24.77 17.71 -4.24
CA ASN A 337 -24.84 16.97 -5.50
C ASN A 337 -23.86 15.78 -5.49
N PHE A 338 -24.05 14.80 -6.37
CA PHE A 338 -23.08 13.72 -6.54
C PHE A 338 -21.74 14.26 -7.08
N ASN A 339 -20.65 13.64 -6.65
CA ASN A 339 -19.26 14.07 -6.78
C ASN A 339 -18.93 15.42 -6.14
N GLN A 340 -19.87 16.03 -5.40
CA GLN A 340 -19.56 17.19 -4.58
C GLN A 340 -18.82 16.75 -3.32
N THR A 341 -17.92 17.61 -2.90
CA THR A 341 -17.10 17.45 -1.71
C THR A 341 -17.45 18.52 -0.67
N LYS A 342 -17.38 18.15 0.62
CA LYS A 342 -17.41 19.08 1.76
C LYS A 342 -16.20 18.83 2.64
N THR A 343 -15.52 19.90 3.01
CA THR A 343 -14.41 19.84 3.97
C THR A 343 -14.91 20.15 5.38
N VAL A 344 -14.47 19.38 6.37
CA VAL A 344 -14.59 19.72 7.79
C VAL A 344 -13.22 20.10 8.30
N THR A 345 -13.07 21.32 8.83
CA THR A 345 -11.88 21.75 9.56
C THR A 345 -12.12 21.63 11.06
N TRP A 346 -11.07 21.48 11.85
CA TRP A 346 -11.17 21.41 13.31
C TRP A 346 -9.96 22.04 13.99
N SER A 347 -10.13 22.38 15.26
CA SER A 347 -9.08 22.85 16.15
C SER A 347 -9.22 22.22 17.54
N ALA A 348 -8.09 22.00 18.21
CA ALA A 348 -7.98 21.63 19.61
C ALA A 348 -6.85 22.43 20.26
N THR A 349 -7.14 23.09 21.37
CA THR A 349 -6.20 23.97 22.10
C THR A 349 -5.82 23.33 23.43
N SER A 350 -4.52 23.22 23.69
CA SER A 350 -3.95 22.85 24.98
C SER A 350 -3.31 24.06 25.67
N SER A 351 -2.74 23.86 26.85
CA SER A 351 -1.86 24.83 27.50
C SER A 351 -0.56 25.12 26.72
N GLU A 352 -0.21 24.24 25.78
CA GLU A 352 1.03 24.31 24.98
C GLU A 352 0.82 24.95 23.60
N GLY A 353 -0.43 25.03 23.12
CA GLY A 353 -0.76 25.67 21.84
C GLY A 353 -2.02 25.12 21.18
N GLU A 354 -2.29 25.62 19.97
CA GLU A 354 -3.42 25.21 19.14
C GLU A 354 -2.97 24.21 18.06
N LYS A 355 -3.72 23.12 17.89
CA LYS A 355 -3.59 22.17 16.77
C LYS A 355 -4.82 22.23 15.89
N THR A 356 -4.62 22.25 14.58
CA THR A 356 -5.72 22.26 13.60
C THR A 356 -5.59 21.13 12.60
N GLY A 357 -6.71 20.65 12.06
CA GLY A 357 -6.74 19.69 10.97
C GLY A 357 -7.93 19.84 10.05
N LYS A 358 -7.96 19.02 9.00
CA LYS A 358 -9.05 19.00 8.02
C LYS A 358 -9.32 17.59 7.49
N VAL A 359 -10.58 17.30 7.21
CA VAL A 359 -11.08 16.03 6.68
C VAL A 359 -12.10 16.32 5.58
N THR A 360 -12.16 15.46 4.56
CA THR A 360 -12.94 15.71 3.34
C THR A 360 -13.93 14.58 3.06
N TYR A 361 -15.17 14.94 2.71
CA TYR A 361 -16.27 14.01 2.47
C TYR A 361 -16.88 14.22 1.09
N THR A 362 -17.01 13.16 0.29
CA THR A 362 -17.54 13.22 -1.08
C THR A 362 -18.85 12.43 -1.19
N LYS A 363 -19.91 13.08 -1.65
CA LYS A 363 -21.18 12.39 -1.92
C LYS A 363 -21.09 11.71 -3.28
N VAL A 364 -21.31 10.40 -3.34
CA VAL A 364 -21.27 9.63 -4.58
C VAL A 364 -22.68 9.14 -4.89
N ASP A 365 -23.00 9.01 -6.18
CA ASP A 365 -24.30 8.52 -6.63
C ASP A 365 -24.57 7.10 -6.08
N PRO A 366 -25.66 6.88 -5.30
CA PRO A 366 -26.07 5.57 -4.83
C PRO A 366 -26.50 4.62 -5.95
N ASN A 367 -26.89 5.16 -7.11
CA ASN A 367 -27.40 4.41 -8.25
C ASN A 367 -26.43 4.41 -9.43
N ALA A 368 -25.17 4.81 -9.24
CA ALA A 368 -24.17 4.66 -10.27
C ALA A 368 -24.04 3.17 -10.63
N SER A 369 -24.57 2.82 -11.79
CA SER A 369 -24.48 1.50 -12.37
C SER A 369 -23.01 1.18 -12.63
N ILE A 370 -22.58 -0.02 -12.28
CA ILE A 370 -21.25 -0.50 -12.63
C ILE A 370 -21.35 -1.33 -13.90
N THR A 371 -20.62 -0.96 -14.95
CA THR A 371 -20.57 -1.70 -16.20
C THR A 371 -19.25 -2.45 -16.35
N VAL A 372 -19.36 -3.75 -16.58
CA VAL A 372 -18.23 -4.62 -16.94
C VAL A 372 -18.20 -4.70 -18.47
N TYR A 373 -17.17 -4.15 -19.09
CA TYR A 373 -16.89 -4.25 -20.53
C TYR A 373 -15.87 -5.36 -20.78
N VAL A 374 -16.10 -6.21 -21.78
CA VAL A 374 -15.27 -7.37 -22.11
C VAL A 374 -14.98 -7.42 -23.59
N LYS A 375 -13.71 -7.26 -23.94
CA LYS A 375 -13.20 -7.53 -25.29
C LYS A 375 -13.00 -9.03 -25.43
N ALA A 376 -13.78 -9.67 -26.30
CA ALA A 376 -13.72 -11.09 -26.59
C ALA A 376 -14.25 -11.39 -28.00
N ASP A 377 -13.77 -12.45 -28.63
CA ASP A 377 -14.16 -12.87 -29.99
C ASP A 377 -15.65 -13.25 -30.10
N LYS A 378 -16.24 -13.75 -29.00
CA LYS A 378 -17.66 -14.15 -28.89
C LYS A 378 -18.22 -13.63 -27.58
N ALA A 379 -19.55 -13.48 -27.52
CA ALA A 379 -20.26 -13.09 -26.30
C ALA A 379 -20.00 -14.09 -25.16
N PRO A 380 -19.31 -13.70 -24.08
CA PRO A 380 -19.15 -14.56 -22.92
C PRO A 380 -20.43 -14.54 -22.07
N THR A 381 -20.58 -15.52 -21.18
CA THR A 381 -21.49 -15.41 -20.03
C THR A 381 -20.75 -14.88 -18.82
N ILE A 382 -21.43 -14.07 -18.01
CA ILE A 382 -20.88 -13.48 -16.79
C ILE A 382 -21.68 -13.99 -15.58
N TYR A 383 -21.00 -14.68 -14.67
CA TYR A 383 -21.50 -15.01 -13.35
C TYR A 383 -21.03 -13.95 -12.36
N ALA A 384 -21.95 -13.22 -11.72
CA ALA A 384 -21.65 -12.10 -10.84
C ALA A 384 -22.35 -12.28 -9.49
N TRP A 385 -21.66 -11.96 -8.39
CA TRP A 385 -22.23 -12.07 -7.04
C TRP A 385 -21.61 -11.08 -6.06
N VAL A 386 -22.38 -10.69 -5.04
CA VAL A 386 -21.88 -9.94 -3.88
C VAL A 386 -21.39 -10.95 -2.82
N PRO A 387 -20.13 -10.87 -2.36
CA PRO A 387 -19.59 -11.78 -1.35
C PRO A 387 -20.31 -11.57 0.00
N SER A 388 -21.29 -12.43 0.26
CA SER A 388 -22.14 -12.44 1.46
C SER A 388 -22.44 -13.90 1.83
N THR A 389 -23.06 -14.15 2.98
CA THR A 389 -23.42 -15.51 3.43
C THR A 389 -24.92 -15.59 3.68
N PRO A 390 -25.72 -16.23 2.79
CA PRO A 390 -25.33 -16.79 1.49
C PRO A 390 -24.97 -15.72 0.45
N ALA A 391 -24.25 -16.10 -0.62
CA ALA A 391 -23.87 -15.15 -1.66
C ALA A 391 -25.10 -14.62 -2.39
N LYS A 392 -25.17 -13.30 -2.59
CA LYS A 392 -26.22 -12.65 -3.39
C LYS A 392 -25.82 -12.67 -4.86
N GLU A 393 -26.38 -13.62 -5.61
CA GLU A 393 -26.19 -13.73 -7.06
C GLU A 393 -26.83 -12.53 -7.79
N LEU A 394 -26.11 -11.96 -8.77
CA LEU A 394 -26.53 -10.79 -9.55
C LEU A 394 -26.91 -11.17 -10.99
N THR A 395 -26.35 -12.26 -11.52
CA THR A 395 -26.68 -12.76 -12.88
C THR A 395 -27.37 -14.13 -12.87
N GLY A 396 -27.95 -14.51 -11.72
CA GLY A 396 -28.63 -15.78 -11.52
C GLY A 396 -27.66 -16.97 -11.40
N ALA A 397 -28.22 -18.17 -11.44
CA ALA A 397 -27.49 -19.41 -11.19
C ALA A 397 -26.27 -19.56 -12.08
N TRP A 398 -25.26 -20.23 -11.55
CA TRP A 398 -24.08 -20.65 -12.30
C TRP A 398 -24.47 -21.34 -13.63
N HIS A 399 -23.92 -20.98 -14.80
CA HIS A 399 -22.73 -20.15 -15.08
C HIS A 399 -23.03 -18.68 -15.44
N GLY A 400 -24.14 -18.12 -14.93
CA GLY A 400 -24.51 -16.72 -15.13
C GLY A 400 -25.20 -16.43 -16.47
N LYS A 401 -25.19 -15.16 -16.89
CA LYS A 401 -25.98 -14.66 -18.03
C LYS A 401 -25.10 -14.21 -19.19
N THR A 402 -25.53 -14.43 -20.43
CA THR A 402 -24.85 -13.90 -21.62
C THR A 402 -24.75 -12.37 -21.56
N MET A 403 -23.58 -11.83 -21.88
CA MET A 403 -23.33 -10.39 -21.94
C MET A 403 -24.00 -9.75 -23.17
N ASP A 404 -24.35 -8.47 -23.04
CA ASP A 404 -24.98 -7.65 -24.07
C ASP A 404 -23.91 -7.09 -25.04
N GLY A 405 -24.31 -6.55 -26.20
CA GLY A 405 -23.40 -5.93 -27.18
C GLY A 405 -23.15 -6.73 -28.47
N PRO A 406 -22.01 -6.51 -29.17
CA PRO A 406 -20.93 -5.61 -28.78
C PRO A 406 -21.28 -4.13 -28.98
N GLU A 407 -20.69 -3.27 -28.15
CA GLU A 407 -20.67 -1.82 -28.29
C GLU A 407 -19.26 -1.36 -28.68
N GLU A 408 -19.13 -0.46 -29.65
CA GLU A 408 -17.84 0.08 -30.07
C GLU A 408 -17.42 1.26 -29.19
N ILE A 409 -16.30 1.13 -28.49
CA ILE A 409 -15.74 2.17 -27.60
C ILE A 409 -14.28 2.38 -27.99
N GLY A 410 -13.93 3.60 -28.41
CA GLY A 410 -12.56 3.94 -28.82
C GLY A 410 -12.03 3.09 -29.98
N GLY A 411 -12.91 2.64 -30.90
CA GLY A 411 -12.55 1.78 -32.04
C GLY A 411 -12.37 0.29 -31.70
N VAL A 412 -12.80 -0.15 -30.51
CA VAL A 412 -12.76 -1.55 -30.07
C VAL A 412 -14.16 -2.01 -29.67
N ASN A 413 -14.54 -3.20 -30.10
CA ASN A 413 -15.83 -3.82 -29.76
C ASN A 413 -15.78 -4.50 -28.39
N TYR A 414 -16.71 -4.14 -27.51
CA TYR A 414 -16.86 -4.70 -26.17
C TYR A 414 -18.25 -5.29 -25.95
N TRP A 415 -18.29 -6.51 -25.41
CA TRP A 415 -19.49 -7.05 -24.76
C TRP A 415 -19.64 -6.41 -23.39
N TYR A 416 -20.86 -6.17 -22.91
CA TYR A 416 -21.04 -5.47 -21.64
C TYR A 416 -22.15 -6.06 -20.77
N LYS A 417 -22.03 -5.84 -19.46
CA LYS A 417 -23.07 -6.10 -18.49
C LYS A 417 -23.07 -5.00 -17.45
N THR A 418 -24.24 -4.38 -17.28
CA THR A 418 -24.45 -3.31 -16.31
C THR A 418 -25.13 -3.86 -15.07
N PHE A 419 -24.65 -3.44 -13.90
CA PHE A 419 -25.12 -3.84 -12.59
C PHE A 419 -25.59 -2.61 -11.81
N ASP A 420 -26.89 -2.52 -11.59
CA ASP A 420 -27.53 -1.42 -10.86
C ASP A 420 -27.64 -1.74 -9.37
N GLY A 421 -27.46 -0.73 -8.52
CA GLY A 421 -27.71 -0.84 -7.07
C GLY A 421 -26.77 -1.78 -6.31
N VAL A 422 -25.51 -1.92 -6.75
CA VAL A 422 -24.49 -2.77 -6.13
C VAL A 422 -23.23 -1.96 -5.80
N GLU A 423 -22.76 -2.03 -4.55
CA GLU A 423 -21.56 -1.30 -4.10
C GLU A 423 -20.23 -1.98 -4.48
N SER A 424 -20.21 -3.31 -4.41
CA SER A 424 -19.07 -4.15 -4.76
C SER A 424 -19.54 -5.56 -5.11
N PHE A 425 -18.92 -6.18 -6.11
CA PHE A 425 -19.21 -7.56 -6.50
C PHE A 425 -18.00 -8.22 -7.14
N ASN A 426 -18.10 -9.54 -7.30
CA ASN A 426 -17.12 -10.38 -7.98
C ASN A 426 -17.75 -10.93 -9.26
N VAL A 427 -16.92 -11.24 -10.25
CA VAL A 427 -17.36 -11.86 -11.51
C VAL A 427 -16.45 -13.00 -11.94
N ILE A 428 -17.04 -13.93 -12.69
CA ILE A 428 -16.35 -14.94 -13.50
C ILE A 428 -16.92 -14.88 -14.92
N LEU A 429 -16.04 -14.88 -15.93
CA LEU A 429 -16.41 -14.97 -17.34
C LEU A 429 -16.33 -16.44 -17.81
N ASN A 430 -17.28 -16.87 -18.62
CA ASN A 430 -17.32 -18.22 -19.17
C ASN A 430 -17.64 -18.16 -20.67
N ASN A 431 -17.12 -19.12 -21.43
CA ASN A 431 -17.31 -19.20 -22.87
C ASN A 431 -18.60 -19.92 -23.32
N GLY A 432 -19.47 -20.28 -22.37
CA GLY A 432 -20.71 -21.03 -22.60
C GLY A 432 -20.51 -22.50 -22.96
N SER A 433 -19.28 -23.01 -22.94
CA SER A 433 -18.91 -24.38 -23.39
C SER A 433 -17.93 -25.10 -22.44
N GLY A 434 -17.79 -24.61 -21.21
CA GLY A 434 -17.09 -25.31 -20.12
C GLY A 434 -15.72 -24.76 -19.72
N ALA A 435 -15.21 -23.71 -20.37
CA ALA A 435 -14.02 -22.99 -19.90
C ALA A 435 -14.40 -21.62 -19.30
N GLN A 436 -13.65 -21.18 -18.30
CA GLN A 436 -13.95 -19.98 -17.51
C GLN A 436 -12.69 -19.29 -17.02
N SER A 437 -12.79 -17.98 -16.80
CA SER A 437 -11.76 -17.19 -16.12
C SER A 437 -11.61 -17.54 -14.64
N GLY A 438 -10.51 -17.08 -14.03
CA GLY A 438 -10.47 -16.91 -12.58
C GLY A 438 -11.48 -15.86 -12.09
N GLU A 439 -11.67 -15.81 -10.77
CA GLU A 439 -12.48 -14.79 -10.11
C GLU A 439 -11.83 -13.40 -10.22
N ILE A 440 -12.64 -12.41 -10.61
CA ILE A 440 -12.29 -10.99 -10.60
C ILE A 440 -13.12 -10.35 -9.49
N SER A 441 -12.47 -9.99 -8.38
CA SER A 441 -13.14 -9.57 -7.16
C SER A 441 -13.01 -8.08 -6.86
N GLY A 442 -13.88 -7.57 -5.99
CA GLY A 442 -13.82 -6.20 -5.46
C GLY A 442 -14.12 -5.11 -6.50
N ILE A 443 -15.02 -5.40 -7.44
CA ILE A 443 -15.41 -4.46 -8.50
C ILE A 443 -16.32 -3.39 -7.90
N THR A 444 -15.84 -2.15 -7.85
CA THR A 444 -16.51 -1.00 -7.21
C THR A 444 -16.83 0.16 -8.18
N GLY A 445 -16.56 -0.05 -9.48
CA GLY A 445 -16.74 0.92 -10.57
C GLY A 445 -16.56 0.23 -11.92
N ASP A 446 -16.81 0.96 -13.01
CA ASP A 446 -16.69 0.41 -14.38
C ASP A 446 -15.30 -0.21 -14.61
N ILE A 447 -15.27 -1.37 -15.27
CA ILE A 447 -14.04 -2.07 -15.61
C ILE A 447 -14.05 -2.52 -17.06
N TYR A 448 -12.86 -2.61 -17.63
CA TYR A 448 -12.62 -3.17 -18.96
C TYR A 448 -11.77 -4.42 -18.80
N LEU A 449 -12.18 -5.49 -19.48
CA LEU A 449 -11.52 -6.78 -19.45
C LEU A 449 -11.17 -7.21 -20.89
N GLU A 450 -10.08 -7.95 -21.03
CA GLU A 450 -9.80 -8.75 -22.23
C GLU A 450 -9.91 -10.22 -21.83
N TYR A 451 -10.75 -10.97 -22.53
CA TYR A 451 -11.04 -12.39 -22.26
C TYR A 451 -10.78 -13.25 -23.49
N ASP A 452 -9.99 -14.31 -23.33
CA ASP A 452 -9.57 -15.20 -24.41
C ASP A 452 -10.59 -16.29 -24.76
N GLY A 453 -11.75 -16.33 -24.09
CA GLY A 453 -12.71 -17.43 -24.22
C GLY A 453 -12.28 -18.73 -23.52
N GLY A 454 -11.24 -18.68 -22.70
CA GLY A 454 -10.65 -19.79 -21.97
C GLY A 454 -10.50 -19.44 -20.48
N THR A 455 -9.28 -19.55 -19.96
CA THR A 455 -8.96 -19.30 -18.54
C THR A 455 -8.40 -17.91 -18.27
N SER A 456 -8.06 -17.14 -19.31
CA SER A 456 -7.41 -15.84 -19.17
C SER A 456 -8.42 -14.71 -19.35
N ALA A 457 -8.76 -14.06 -18.23
CA ALA A 457 -9.37 -12.73 -18.24
C ALA A 457 -8.45 -11.78 -17.47
N LYS A 458 -8.11 -10.64 -18.08
CA LYS A 458 -7.31 -9.60 -17.43
C LYS A 458 -8.03 -8.27 -17.50
N LYS A 459 -7.87 -7.48 -16.43
CA LYS A 459 -8.29 -6.08 -16.45
C LYS A 459 -7.36 -5.31 -17.38
N ILE A 460 -7.94 -4.54 -18.27
CA ILE A 460 -7.25 -3.60 -19.16
C ILE A 460 -7.67 -2.18 -18.81
N ASP A 461 -6.86 -1.22 -19.21
CA ASP A 461 -7.24 0.18 -19.09
C ASP A 461 -8.48 0.45 -19.95
N ALA A 462 -9.32 1.39 -19.49
CA ALA A 462 -10.39 1.89 -20.33
C ALA A 462 -9.77 2.42 -21.63
N PRO A 463 -10.33 2.09 -22.81
CA PRO A 463 -9.86 2.66 -24.06
C PRO A 463 -9.86 4.19 -23.94
N VAL A 464 -8.74 4.81 -24.33
CA VAL A 464 -8.57 6.26 -24.27
C VAL A 464 -9.56 6.87 -25.24
N ASN A 465 -10.72 7.28 -24.74
CA ASN A 465 -11.65 8.12 -25.47
C ASN A 465 -10.92 9.45 -25.72
N THR A 466 -10.46 9.66 -26.95
CA THR A 466 -9.84 10.92 -27.38
C THR A 466 -10.79 12.11 -27.28
N VAL A 467 -12.06 11.91 -26.93
CA VAL A 467 -12.90 12.90 -26.26
C VAL A 467 -13.85 12.09 -25.38
N ALA A 468 -13.93 12.35 -24.07
CA ALA A 468 -15.06 11.85 -23.30
C ALA A 468 -16.34 12.31 -24.02
N ALA A 469 -17.16 11.38 -24.51
CA ALA A 469 -18.38 11.74 -25.21
C ALA A 469 -19.35 12.41 -24.23
N ALA A 470 -20.09 13.41 -24.70
CA ALA A 470 -21.22 13.95 -23.96
C ALA A 470 -22.27 12.83 -23.79
N LYS A 471 -22.70 12.54 -22.56
CA LYS A 471 -23.73 11.52 -22.30
C LYS A 471 -24.80 12.00 -21.33
N VAL A 472 -26.03 11.50 -21.50
CA VAL A 472 -27.12 11.62 -20.52
C VAL A 472 -27.29 10.27 -19.86
N THR A 473 -27.26 10.22 -18.53
CA THR A 473 -27.54 9.03 -17.73
C THR A 473 -28.93 9.14 -17.09
N LEU A 474 -29.74 8.10 -17.22
CA LEU A 474 -31.06 7.99 -16.58
C LEU A 474 -30.99 7.00 -15.41
N SER A 475 -31.67 7.28 -14.30
CA SER A 475 -31.74 6.37 -13.15
C SER A 475 -33.13 6.42 -12.48
N PRO A 476 -33.91 5.32 -12.49
CA PRO A 476 -33.61 4.05 -13.15
C PRO A 476 -33.60 4.18 -14.68
N ASN A 477 -32.74 3.41 -15.35
CA ASN A 477 -32.58 3.42 -16.81
C ASN A 477 -33.53 2.42 -17.49
N GLY A 478 -34.84 2.61 -17.29
CA GLY A 478 -35.89 1.71 -17.80
C GLY A 478 -36.30 0.60 -16.82
N GLY A 479 -37.24 -0.25 -17.24
CA GLY A 479 -37.84 -1.33 -16.45
C GLY A 479 -39.35 -1.19 -16.23
N ASP A 480 -39.95 -2.23 -15.65
CA ASP A 480 -41.37 -2.25 -15.27
C ASP A 480 -41.56 -1.61 -13.88
N PHE A 481 -42.67 -0.87 -13.69
CA PHE A 481 -43.04 -0.25 -12.41
C PHE A 481 -44.56 -0.33 -12.21
N GLU A 482 -45.02 -0.46 -10.95
CA GLU A 482 -46.44 -0.74 -10.67
C GLU A 482 -47.36 0.49 -10.59
N LYS A 483 -46.84 1.65 -10.16
CA LYS A 483 -47.63 2.88 -10.00
C LYS A 483 -46.91 4.10 -10.54
N THR A 484 -45.84 4.51 -9.86
CA THR A 484 -45.06 5.69 -10.23
C THR A 484 -43.58 5.38 -10.05
N VAL A 485 -42.72 5.86 -10.95
CA VAL A 485 -41.27 5.82 -10.83
C VAL A 485 -40.69 7.22 -11.03
N THR A 486 -39.78 7.63 -10.14
CA THR A 486 -39.01 8.87 -10.30
C THR A 486 -37.70 8.54 -11.00
N VAL A 487 -37.47 9.16 -12.14
CA VAL A 487 -36.26 9.02 -12.94
C VAL A 487 -35.41 10.28 -12.82
N THR A 488 -34.12 10.09 -12.58
CA THR A 488 -33.11 11.14 -12.55
C THR A 488 -32.33 11.12 -13.85
N ALA A 489 -32.32 12.24 -14.59
CA ALA A 489 -31.50 12.47 -15.77
C ALA A 489 -30.31 13.38 -15.43
N THR A 490 -29.10 12.94 -15.76
CA THR A 490 -27.87 13.72 -15.53
C THR A 490 -27.07 13.83 -16.83
N LEU A 491 -26.77 15.06 -17.23
CA LEU A 491 -25.88 15.35 -18.37
C LEU A 491 -24.43 15.44 -17.90
N SER A 492 -23.51 14.80 -18.60
CA SER A 492 -22.08 14.78 -18.24
C SER A 492 -21.46 16.20 -18.26
N ASN A 493 -20.51 16.47 -17.35
CA ASN A 493 -19.91 17.80 -17.14
C ASN A 493 -19.21 18.37 -18.39
N ASN A 494 -18.72 17.49 -19.26
CA ASN A 494 -18.03 17.80 -20.51
C ASN A 494 -19.01 18.09 -21.68
N ALA A 495 -20.32 17.96 -21.48
CA ALA A 495 -21.31 18.27 -22.52
C ALA A 495 -21.58 19.78 -22.61
N GLN A 496 -21.80 20.29 -23.82
CA GLN A 496 -22.22 21.69 -24.01
C GLN A 496 -23.73 21.88 -23.81
N SER A 497 -24.54 20.88 -24.19
CA SER A 497 -25.99 20.86 -24.00
C SER A 497 -26.54 19.43 -24.07
N GLY A 498 -27.77 19.23 -23.60
CA GLY A 498 -28.50 17.97 -23.65
C GLY A 498 -29.96 18.17 -23.24
N TRP A 499 -30.81 17.19 -23.49
CA TRP A 499 -32.24 17.26 -23.18
C TRP A 499 -32.84 15.87 -22.95
N TYR A 500 -34.02 15.80 -22.31
CA TYR A 500 -34.86 14.61 -22.22
C TYR A 500 -36.31 14.92 -22.64
N LYS A 501 -37.10 13.90 -22.97
CA LYS A 501 -38.55 14.03 -23.20
C LYS A 501 -39.27 12.77 -22.74
N ILE A 502 -40.56 12.91 -22.41
CA ILE A 502 -41.42 11.78 -22.00
C ILE A 502 -42.45 11.54 -23.11
N GLY A 503 -42.41 10.35 -23.73
CA GLY A 503 -43.30 10.01 -24.85
C GLY A 503 -43.23 11.04 -26.00
N ASN A 504 -44.38 11.61 -26.35
CA ASN A 504 -44.53 12.67 -27.36
C ASN A 504 -44.52 14.10 -26.76
N GLY A 505 -44.11 14.25 -25.50
CA GLY A 505 -44.02 15.55 -24.84
C GLY A 505 -42.87 16.44 -25.34
N GLU A 506 -42.81 17.65 -24.78
CA GLU A 506 -41.78 18.63 -25.10
C GLU A 506 -40.39 18.22 -24.61
N GLN A 507 -39.35 18.75 -25.26
CA GLN A 507 -37.97 18.56 -24.83
C GLN A 507 -37.67 19.45 -23.62
N VAL A 508 -37.13 18.85 -22.57
CA VAL A 508 -36.66 19.55 -21.37
C VAL A 508 -35.15 19.59 -21.37
N ALA A 509 -34.57 20.78 -21.35
CA ALA A 509 -33.13 20.98 -21.36
C ALA A 509 -32.48 20.48 -20.05
N LEU A 510 -31.31 19.84 -20.18
CA LEU A 510 -30.46 19.42 -19.09
C LEU A 510 -29.27 20.37 -18.96
N THR A 511 -28.87 20.65 -17.72
CA THR A 511 -27.67 21.43 -17.43
C THR A 511 -26.51 20.47 -17.15
N PRO A 512 -25.33 20.64 -17.78
CA PRO A 512 -24.15 19.82 -17.49
C PRO A 512 -23.85 19.76 -15.99
N GLY A 513 -23.70 18.55 -15.45
CA GLY A 513 -23.40 18.33 -14.04
C GLY A 513 -24.55 18.51 -13.06
N LYS A 514 -25.76 18.85 -13.53
CA LYS A 514 -26.95 18.94 -12.69
C LYS A 514 -27.93 17.82 -13.02
N ALA A 515 -28.43 17.18 -11.97
CA ALA A 515 -29.51 16.23 -12.05
C ALA A 515 -30.85 16.95 -12.29
N ALA A 516 -31.67 16.40 -13.18
CA ALA A 516 -33.08 16.76 -13.33
C ALA A 516 -33.93 15.52 -13.02
N THR A 517 -35.00 15.66 -12.25
CA THR A 517 -35.90 14.56 -11.90
C THR A 517 -37.24 14.72 -12.60
N PHE A 518 -37.82 13.60 -13.02
CA PHE A 518 -39.19 13.52 -13.54
C PHE A 518 -39.86 12.24 -13.07
N THR A 519 -41.19 12.22 -13.03
CA THR A 519 -41.97 11.06 -12.58
C THR A 519 -42.75 10.49 -13.76
N LEU A 520 -42.74 9.17 -13.89
CA LEU A 520 -43.56 8.39 -14.81
C LEU A 520 -44.60 7.61 -13.99
N GLY A 521 -45.87 7.60 -14.38
CA GLY A 521 -46.95 6.93 -13.64
C GLY A 521 -48.33 7.24 -14.15
#